data_AF-A0A1L6R6T1-F1
#
_entry.id   AF-A0A1L6R6T1-F1
#
_cell.length_a   1.000
_cell.length_b   1.000
_cell.length_c   1.000
_cell.angle_alpha   90.00
_cell.angle_beta   90.00
_cell.angle_gamma   90.00
#
_symmetry.space_group_name_H-M   'P 1'
#
loop_
_entity.id
_entity.type
_entity.pdbx_description
1 polymer ?
#
loop_
_entity_poly.entity_id
_entity_poly.type
_entity_poly.pdbx_seq_one_letter_code
_entity_poly.pdbx_strand_id
1 'polypeptide(L)'
;MKFLKSGIKGSTKIPRAGKNYVSNRLHLYSRKLIDFCVKHQAGTLILLNQEDKIGIAIEEEFVLRNWSYYELMTKIKYKAEKAGIELITD
;
A
#
# COMPACT_ATOMS: atom_id res chain seq x y z
N MET A 1 42.99 -10.73 -6.05
CA MET A 1 41.80 -11.46 -5.55
C MET A 1 41.31 -10.73 -4.31
N LYS A 2 39.99 -10.47 -4.24
CA LYS A 2 39.19 -9.78 -3.19
C LYS A 2 39.21 -8.24 -3.18
N PHE A 3 38.22 -7.69 -3.88
CA PHE A 3 37.72 -6.33 -3.76
C PHE A 3 36.98 -6.11 -2.42
N LEU A 4 37.03 -4.85 -1.98
CA LEU A 4 36.35 -4.20 -0.86
C LEU A 4 34.82 -4.43 -0.85
N LYS A 5 34.21 -4.49 0.34
CA LYS A 5 33.45 -3.36 0.93
C LYS A 5 32.80 -3.73 2.27
N SER A 6 33.23 -2.97 3.28
CA SER A 6 32.60 -2.71 4.56
C SER A 6 31.13 -2.31 4.44
N GLY A 7 30.34 -2.66 5.46
CA GLY A 7 29.21 -1.85 5.92
C GLY A 7 27.89 -2.58 5.98
N ILE A 8 27.59 -3.18 7.14
CA ILE A 8 26.20 -3.36 7.57
C ILE A 8 25.65 -1.95 7.81
N LYS A 9 25.04 -1.35 6.77
CA LYS A 9 24.35 -0.06 6.88
C LYS A 9 23.18 -0.22 7.85
N GLY A 10 23.16 0.66 8.85
CA GLY A 10 22.32 0.53 10.04
C GLY A 10 20.82 0.40 9.76
N SER A 11 20.14 -0.36 10.62
CA SER A 11 18.69 -0.44 10.67
C SER A 11 18.11 0.91 11.08
N THR A 12 17.76 1.74 10.09
CA THR A 12 17.13 3.04 10.33
C THR A 12 15.73 2.83 10.90
N LYS A 13 15.60 2.95 12.23
CA LYS A 13 14.30 2.94 12.92
C LYS A 13 13.47 4.12 12.43
N ILE A 14 12.44 3.84 11.63
CA ILE A 14 11.50 4.87 11.17
C ILE A 14 10.78 5.47 12.39
N PRO A 15 10.80 6.80 12.59
CA PRO A 15 10.12 7.45 13.71
C PRO A 15 8.62 7.12 13.73
N ARG A 16 8.05 6.92 14.93
CA ARG A 16 6.62 6.63 15.12
C ARG A 16 5.70 7.65 14.43
N ALA A 17 6.09 8.93 14.46
CA ALA A 17 5.36 10.01 13.78
C ALA A 17 5.24 9.77 12.26
N GLY A 18 6.29 9.25 11.61
CA GLY A 18 6.28 8.91 10.19
C GLY A 18 5.32 7.75 9.87
N LYS A 19 5.32 6.70 10.71
CA LYS A 19 4.37 5.59 10.57
C LYS A 19 2.91 6.03 10.73
N ASN A 20 2.64 6.88 11.72
CA ASN A 20 1.31 7.43 11.96
C ASN A 20 0.85 8.30 10.79
N TYR A 21 1.74 9.14 10.26
CA TYR A 21 1.45 9.96 9.08
C TYR A 21 1.07 9.08 7.87
N VAL A 22 1.87 8.06 7.56
CA VAL A 22 1.59 7.14 6.45
C VAL A 22 0.24 6.45 6.65
N SER A 23 0.01 5.84 7.81
CA SER A 23 -1.25 5.16 8.13
C SER A 23 -2.46 6.09 7.95
N ASN A 24 -2.38 7.33 8.44
CA ASN A 24 -3.43 8.33 8.27
C ASN A 24 -3.70 8.64 6.78
N ARG A 25 -2.65 8.82 5.97
CA ARG A 25 -2.80 9.02 4.51
C ARG A 25 -3.47 7.82 3.84
N LEU A 26 -3.08 6.59 4.19
CA LEU A 26 -3.71 5.38 3.64
C LEU A 26 -5.19 5.29 4.02
N HIS A 27 -5.54 5.64 5.27
CA HIS A 27 -6.94 5.73 5.69
C HIS A 27 -7.73 6.76 4.88
N LEU A 28 -7.17 7.94 4.64
CA LEU A 28 -7.82 8.99 3.85
C LEU A 28 -8.03 8.55 2.40
N TYR A 29 -7.00 8.01 1.75
CA TYR A 29 -7.08 7.62 0.33
C TYR A 29 -8.04 6.46 0.10
N SER A 30 -7.96 5.41 0.92
CA SER A 30 -8.91 4.29 0.82
C SER A 30 -10.34 4.74 1.06
N ARG A 31 -10.59 5.76 1.91
CA ARG A 31 -11.95 6.30 2.09
C ARG A 31 -12.41 7.06 0.84
N LYS A 32 -11.58 7.96 0.32
CA LYS A 32 -11.89 8.74 -0.88
C LYS A 32 -12.20 7.86 -2.10
N LEU A 33 -11.44 6.77 -2.28
CA LEU A 33 -11.69 5.82 -3.36
C LEU A 33 -13.07 5.18 -3.26
N ILE A 34 -13.44 4.70 -2.08
CA ILE A 34 -14.75 4.07 -1.85
C ILE A 34 -15.89 5.09 -1.96
N ASP A 35 -15.72 6.30 -1.41
CA ASP A 35 -16.73 7.36 -1.55
C ASP A 35 -16.95 7.73 -3.03
N PHE A 36 -15.90 7.71 -3.85
CA PHE A 36 -16.01 7.88 -5.29
C PHE A 36 -16.85 6.75 -5.92
N CYS A 37 -16.56 5.49 -5.62
CA CYS A 37 -17.34 4.35 -6.12
C CYS A 37 -18.82 4.45 -5.71
N VAL A 38 -19.10 4.78 -4.45
CA VAL A 38 -20.47 4.95 -3.94
C VAL A 38 -21.18 6.10 -4.66
N LYS A 39 -20.51 7.25 -4.83
CA LYS A 39 -21.06 8.41 -5.54
C LYS A 39 -21.46 8.06 -6.97
N HIS A 40 -20.69 7.19 -7.62
CA HIS A 40 -20.93 6.74 -8.99
C HIS A 40 -21.73 5.43 -9.08
N GLN A 41 -22.27 4.94 -7.97
CA GLN A 41 -23.05 3.69 -7.88
C GLN A 41 -22.32 2.47 -8.47
N ALA A 42 -20.99 2.43 -8.34
CA ALA A 42 -20.20 1.30 -8.81
C ALA A 42 -20.38 0.10 -7.86
N GLY A 43 -20.83 -1.03 -8.40
CA GLY A 43 -20.97 -2.29 -7.66
C GLY A 43 -19.68 -3.10 -7.54
N THR A 44 -18.70 -2.85 -8.42
CA THR A 44 -17.45 -3.62 -8.49
C THR A 44 -16.26 -2.68 -8.63
N LEU A 45 -15.20 -2.96 -7.87
CA LEU A 45 -13.90 -2.31 -7.96
C LEU A 45 -12.87 -3.38 -8.38
N ILE A 46 -12.21 -3.17 -9.52
CA ILE A 46 -11.17 -4.08 -10.04
C ILE A 46 -9.81 -3.44 -9.83
N LEU A 47 -8.91 -4.13 -9.15
CA LEU A 47 -7.54 -3.70 -8.91
C LEU A 47 -6.57 -4.56 -9.71
N LEU A 48 -6.13 -4.04 -10.86
CA LEU A 48 -5.26 -4.70 -11.84
C LEU A 48 -3.76 -4.54 -11.55
N ASN A 49 -2.99 -5.53 -11.97
CA ASN A 49 -1.53 -5.54 -12.06
C ASN A 49 -0.87 -5.36 -10.70
N GLN A 50 -1.27 -6.18 -9.73
CA GLN A 50 -0.71 -6.11 -8.38
C GLN A 50 0.69 -6.72 -8.31
N GLU A 51 0.95 -7.82 -9.02
CA GLU A 51 2.23 -8.55 -8.95
C GLU A 51 3.40 -7.78 -9.58
N ASP A 52 3.20 -7.19 -10.78
CA ASP A 52 4.23 -6.40 -11.47
C ASP A 52 4.66 -5.16 -10.66
N LYS A 53 3.71 -4.52 -9.97
CA LYS A 53 3.98 -3.34 -9.15
C LYS A 53 4.67 -3.68 -7.83
N ILE A 54 4.38 -4.85 -7.26
CA ILE A 54 5.07 -5.35 -6.07
C ILE A 54 6.50 -5.75 -6.44
N GLY A 55 6.72 -6.42 -7.57
CA GLY A 55 8.05 -6.79 -8.06
C GLY A 55 8.99 -5.60 -8.26
N ILE A 56 8.50 -4.52 -8.87
CA ILE A 56 9.27 -3.27 -9.06
C ILE A 56 9.53 -2.57 -7.71
N ALA A 57 8.60 -2.65 -6.76
CA ALA A 57 8.75 -2.00 -5.46
C ALA A 57 9.69 -2.77 -4.50
N ILE A 58 9.98 -4.05 -4.76
CA ILE A 58 10.97 -4.85 -4.02
C ILE A 58 12.41 -4.43 -4.37
N GLU A 59 12.66 -4.01 -5.61
CA GLU A 59 13.99 -3.54 -6.06
C GLU A 59 14.36 -2.16 -5.47
N GLU A 60 13.39 -1.34 -5.10
CA GLU A 60 13.65 -0.06 -4.44
C GLU A 60 13.76 -0.21 -2.90
N GLU A 61 14.88 0.26 -2.34
CA GLU A 61 15.28 0.19 -0.91
C GLU A 61 14.40 1.08 0.02
N PHE A 62 13.09 1.15 -0.21
CA PHE A 62 12.12 1.84 0.64
C PHE A 62 11.07 0.85 1.12
N VAL A 63 11.45 0.04 2.12
CA VAL A 63 10.59 -0.88 2.89
C VAL A 63 9.22 -0.27 3.27
N LEU A 64 9.17 1.05 3.45
CA LEU A 64 7.95 1.82 3.70
C LEU A 64 6.90 1.75 2.57
N ARG A 65 7.31 1.70 1.30
CA ARG A 65 6.37 1.60 0.16
C ARG A 65 5.71 0.22 0.14
N ASN A 66 6.48 -0.84 0.33
CA ASN A 66 5.98 -2.22 0.31
C ASN A 66 5.02 -2.48 1.47
N TRP A 67 5.36 -2.06 2.70
CA TRP A 67 4.46 -2.18 3.85
C TRP A 67 3.17 -1.37 3.67
N SER A 68 3.28 -0.14 3.13
CA SER A 68 2.12 0.72 2.89
C SER A 68 1.14 0.15 1.87
N TYR A 69 1.63 -0.65 0.91
CA TYR A 69 0.78 -1.28 -0.10
C TYR A 69 -0.17 -2.33 0.50
N TYR A 70 0.36 -3.26 1.29
CA TYR A 70 -0.45 -4.26 1.98
C TYR A 70 -1.47 -3.63 2.95
N GLU A 71 -1.06 -2.60 3.68
CA GLU A 71 -1.97 -1.85 4.56
C GLU A 71 -3.06 -1.12 3.77
N LEU A 72 -2.73 -0.52 2.62
CA LEU A 72 -3.70 0.16 1.76
C LEU A 72 -4.74 -0.83 1.22
N MET A 73 -4.27 -1.95 0.68
CA MET A 73 -5.12 -3.02 0.14
C MET A 73 -6.09 -3.54 1.19
N THR A 74 -5.60 -3.79 2.41
CA THR A 74 -6.45 -4.23 3.53
C THR A 74 -7.54 -3.20 3.85
N LYS A 75 -7.20 -1.90 3.89
CA LYS A 75 -8.16 -0.83 4.17
C LYS A 75 -9.19 -0.66 3.04
N ILE A 76 -8.79 -0.83 1.78
CA ILE A 76 -9.69 -0.77 0.63
C ILE A 76 -10.67 -1.95 0.72
N LYS A 77 -10.18 -3.18 0.88
CA LYS A 77 -11.02 -4.38 0.99
C LYS A 77 -12.07 -4.26 2.09
N TYR A 78 -11.64 -3.88 3.30
CA TYR A 78 -12.56 -3.71 4.44
C TYR A 78 -13.66 -2.66 4.16
N LYS A 79 -13.31 -1.53 3.53
CA LYS A 79 -14.27 -0.45 3.26
C LYS A 79 -15.19 -0.76 2.08
N ALA A 80 -14.69 -1.45 1.06
CA ALA A 80 -15.47 -1.93 -0.06
C ALA A 80 -16.56 -2.90 0.43
N GLU A 81 -16.18 -3.89 1.25
CA GLU A 81 -17.10 -4.83 1.87
C GLU A 81 -18.20 -4.12 2.67
N LYS A 82 -17.83 -3.12 3.49
CA LYS A 82 -18.80 -2.32 4.26
C LYS A 82 -19.73 -1.47 3.39
N ALA A 83 -19.30 -1.12 2.18
CA ALA A 83 -20.09 -0.34 1.23
C ALA A 83 -20.89 -1.23 0.25
N GLY A 84 -20.78 -2.57 0.36
CA GLY A 84 -21.41 -3.50 -0.58
C GLY A 84 -20.79 -3.49 -1.97
N ILE A 85 -19.50 -3.11 -2.07
CA ILE A 85 -18.75 -3.08 -3.33
C ILE A 85 -17.90 -4.35 -3.41
N GLU A 86 -18.07 -5.11 -4.48
CA GLU A 86 -17.25 -6.28 -4.78
C GLU A 86 -15.83 -5.85 -5.19
N LEU A 87 -14.82 -6.47 -4.59
CA LEU A 87 -13.41 -6.21 -4.91
C LEU A 87 -12.82 -7.41 -5.65
N ILE A 88 -12.37 -7.19 -6.89
CA ILE A 88 -11.65 -8.18 -7.69
C ILE A 88 -10.18 -7.76 -7.76
N THR A 89 -9.28 -8.71 -7.48
CA THR A 89 -7.83 -8.52 -7.58
C THR A 89 -7.30 -9.46 -8.65
N ASP A 90 -6.68 -8.90 -9.68
CA ASP A 90 -6.07 -9.60 -10.82
C ASP A 90 -4.64 -9.08 -11.04
#